data_AF-A0A5C3LUJ2-F1
#
_entry.id   AF-A0A5C3LUJ2-F1
#
_cell.length_a   1.000
_cell.length_b   1.000
_cell.length_c   1.000
_cell.angle_alpha   90.00
_cell.angle_beta   90.00
_cell.angle_gamma   90.00
#
_symmetry.space_group_name_H-M   'P 1'
#
loop_
_entity.id
_entity.type
_entity.pdbx_description
1 polymer ?
#
loop_
_entity_poly.entity_id
_entity_poly.type
_entity_poly.pdbx_seq_one_letter_code
_entity_poly.pdbx_strand_id
1 'polypeptide(L)'
;MPKPSSKPLTIARLNDAILGCFSRAQPSETVDHLVRFLGTWSGSDKLFMLIQYSVKLLVPILHLRARLQHRAGLRKSPMSGAAEGYAKLSSLLGDSRTLWRIWGLLPIFQWLISIERNPQPTRNLLTIERLQGWSMLLYYPLEHLSYLIGHGIIPASFSLASLPLVSLLAPSSLKSRTLSLNANKLGIWSCRFWALYVLLQFLHLREDKQLLIQKHRNLKKGKALGPNEKWELGRRWDAWWSEVVVNVGYAPLTVHWSLEQGIFKNDVWVGIFGLVAAVASFRAGWKATALPPAPSASAVPSSSAASSNAPSYAAAAARAVDGEEDKEKTAQEKVGAYDVSA
;
A
#
# COMPACT_ATOMS: atom_id res chain seq x y z
N MET A 1 -38.26 49.71 -20.03
CA MET A 1 -37.30 48.68 -19.55
C MET A 1 -38.04 47.36 -19.38
N PRO A 2 -37.75 46.31 -20.17
CA PRO A 2 -38.42 45.03 -19.97
C PRO A 2 -37.88 44.34 -18.71
N LYS A 3 -38.79 44.00 -17.77
CA LYS A 3 -38.48 43.15 -16.60
C LYS A 3 -37.96 41.79 -17.08
N PRO A 4 -36.93 41.19 -16.44
CA PRO A 4 -36.56 39.81 -16.73
C PRO A 4 -37.76 38.91 -16.40
N SER A 5 -38.39 38.36 -17.43
CA SER A 5 -39.43 37.35 -17.30
C SER A 5 -38.85 36.15 -16.56
N SER A 6 -39.30 35.93 -15.32
CA SER A 6 -39.03 34.70 -14.57
C SER A 6 -39.74 33.57 -15.29
N LYS A 7 -39.02 32.88 -16.18
CA LYS A 7 -39.54 31.75 -16.94
C LYS A 7 -40.14 30.71 -15.96
N PRO A 8 -41.31 30.11 -16.27
CA PRO A 8 -42.00 29.20 -15.35
C PRO A 8 -41.14 27.98 -14.99
N LEU A 9 -41.20 27.58 -13.72
CA LEU A 9 -40.56 26.38 -13.18
C LEU A 9 -41.31 25.14 -13.68
N THR A 10 -40.87 24.59 -14.80
CA THR A 10 -41.33 23.28 -15.29
C THR A 10 -40.66 22.15 -14.51
N ILE A 11 -41.35 21.01 -14.39
CA ILE A 11 -40.81 19.78 -13.76
C ILE A 11 -39.46 19.39 -14.36
N ALA A 12 -39.29 19.56 -15.69
CA ALA A 12 -38.02 19.32 -16.37
C ALA A 12 -36.88 20.23 -15.86
N ARG A 13 -37.14 21.51 -15.55
CA ARG A 13 -36.11 22.41 -15.01
C ARG A 13 -35.80 22.16 -13.55
N LEU A 14 -36.80 21.74 -12.77
CA LEU A 14 -36.57 21.26 -11.41
C LEU A 14 -35.71 19.99 -11.45
N ASN A 15 -35.99 19.09 -12.39
CA ASN A 15 -35.17 17.91 -12.67
C ASN A 15 -33.74 18.27 -13.04
N ASP A 16 -33.52 19.18 -13.99
CA ASP A 16 -32.18 19.63 -14.39
C ASP A 16 -31.45 20.39 -13.27
N ALA A 17 -32.17 21.14 -12.44
CA ALA A 17 -31.58 21.86 -11.32
C ALA A 17 -31.17 20.91 -10.17
N ILE A 18 -31.92 19.82 -9.96
CA ILE A 18 -31.67 18.85 -8.88
C ILE A 18 -30.78 17.71 -9.37
N LEU A 19 -31.18 16.96 -10.38
CA LEU A 19 -30.42 15.83 -10.92
C LEU A 19 -29.23 16.29 -11.76
N GLY A 20 -29.35 17.41 -12.48
CA GLY A 20 -28.27 18.01 -13.24
C GLY A 20 -27.36 18.95 -12.44
N CYS A 21 -27.49 19.01 -11.10
CA CYS A 21 -26.69 19.92 -10.26
C CYS A 21 -25.16 19.73 -10.44
N PHE A 22 -24.73 18.51 -10.76
CA PHE A 22 -23.33 18.17 -11.04
C PHE A 22 -22.79 18.75 -12.35
N SER A 23 -23.64 19.22 -13.28
CA SER A 23 -23.19 19.97 -14.46
C SER A 23 -22.44 21.26 -14.10
N ARG A 24 -22.63 21.76 -12.88
CA ARG A 24 -21.94 22.94 -12.34
C ARG A 24 -20.64 22.59 -11.63
N ALA A 25 -20.38 21.32 -11.36
CA ALA A 25 -19.14 20.87 -10.77
C ALA A 25 -18.08 20.77 -11.89
N GLN A 26 -17.04 21.59 -11.79
CA GLN A 26 -15.91 21.49 -12.70
C GLN A 26 -15.13 20.19 -12.41
N PRO A 27 -14.64 19.48 -13.43
CA PRO A 27 -13.70 18.38 -13.24
C PRO A 27 -12.51 18.83 -12.39
N SER A 28 -12.11 18.01 -11.43
CA SER A 28 -11.02 18.31 -10.51
C SER A 28 -9.93 17.26 -10.63
N GLU A 29 -8.74 17.70 -11.02
CA GLU A 29 -7.56 16.83 -11.11
C GLU A 29 -7.26 16.12 -9.78
N THR A 30 -7.52 16.80 -8.65
CA THR A 30 -7.34 16.20 -7.32
C THR A 30 -8.35 15.07 -7.08
N VAL A 31 -9.60 15.23 -7.50
CA VAL A 31 -10.63 14.18 -7.39
C VAL A 31 -10.26 13.01 -8.29
N ASP A 32 -9.83 13.27 -9.53
CA ASP A 32 -9.41 12.22 -10.45
C ASP A 32 -8.21 11.43 -9.91
N HIS A 33 -7.24 12.12 -9.30
CA HIS A 33 -6.11 11.47 -8.66
C HIS A 33 -6.52 10.68 -7.41
N LEU A 34 -7.42 11.22 -6.58
CA LEU A 34 -7.98 10.49 -5.45
C LEU A 34 -8.70 9.22 -5.89
N VAL A 35 -9.54 9.28 -6.92
CA VAL A 35 -10.24 8.11 -7.47
C VAL A 35 -9.22 7.08 -7.96
N ARG A 36 -8.19 7.50 -8.69
CA ARG A 36 -7.14 6.61 -9.18
C ARG A 36 -6.37 5.94 -8.04
N PHE A 37 -6.00 6.69 -7.01
CA PHE A 37 -5.22 6.15 -5.90
C PHE A 37 -6.07 5.29 -4.97
N LEU A 38 -7.17 5.82 -4.46
CA LEU A 38 -8.05 5.15 -3.50
C LEU A 38 -8.83 3.99 -4.12
N GLY A 39 -9.07 4.02 -5.44
CA GLY A 39 -9.65 2.89 -6.18
C GLY A 39 -8.75 1.65 -6.21
N THR A 40 -7.46 1.79 -5.89
CA THR A 40 -6.59 0.62 -5.70
C THR A 40 -6.76 0.04 -4.30
N TRP A 41 -6.65 -1.29 -4.19
CA TRP A 41 -6.61 -1.98 -2.90
C TRP A 41 -5.54 -1.39 -1.96
N SER A 42 -4.35 -1.12 -2.50
CA SER A 42 -3.22 -0.56 -1.76
C SER A 42 -3.45 0.86 -1.27
N GLY A 43 -4.12 1.72 -2.05
CA GLY A 43 -4.40 3.10 -1.68
C GLY A 43 -5.47 3.19 -0.60
N SER A 44 -6.53 2.39 -0.71
CA SER A 44 -7.55 2.27 0.35
C SER A 44 -6.96 1.77 1.67
N ASP A 45 -6.10 0.74 1.68
CA ASP A 45 -5.43 0.29 2.91
C ASP A 45 -4.58 1.39 3.55
N LYS A 46 -3.82 2.15 2.76
CA LYS A 46 -3.00 3.27 3.25
C LYS A 46 -3.85 4.38 3.86
N LEU A 47 -5.01 4.69 3.27
CA LEU A 47 -5.96 5.64 3.86
C LEU A 47 -6.49 5.13 5.20
N PHE A 48 -6.89 3.86 5.26
CA PHE A 48 -7.36 3.24 6.51
C PHE A 48 -6.28 3.24 7.59
N MET A 49 -5.03 2.95 7.22
CA MET A 49 -3.89 3.06 8.11
C MET A 49 -3.72 4.47 8.66
N LEU A 50 -3.82 5.48 7.79
CA LEU A 50 -3.70 6.89 8.16
C LEU A 50 -4.79 7.30 9.15
N ILE A 51 -6.05 6.94 8.87
CA ILE A 51 -7.18 7.22 9.77
C ILE A 51 -6.97 6.50 11.10
N GLN A 52 -6.68 5.19 11.06
CA GLN A 52 -6.49 4.34 12.24
C GLN A 52 -5.48 4.94 13.22
N TYR A 53 -4.27 5.24 12.76
CA TYR A 53 -3.23 5.75 13.66
C TYR A 53 -3.44 7.22 14.06
N SER A 54 -4.07 8.02 13.20
CA SER A 54 -4.47 9.39 13.57
C SER A 54 -5.46 9.38 14.72
N VAL A 55 -6.54 8.57 14.63
CA VAL A 55 -7.54 8.51 15.70
C VAL A 55 -6.97 7.86 16.97
N LYS A 56 -6.07 6.87 16.85
CA LYS A 56 -5.39 6.25 18.00
C LYS A 56 -4.60 7.27 18.83
N LEU A 57 -4.02 8.29 18.20
CA LEU A 57 -3.36 9.41 18.91
C LEU A 57 -4.33 10.46 19.44
N LEU A 58 -5.49 10.67 18.80
CA LEU A 58 -6.50 11.60 19.29
C LEU A 58 -7.24 11.09 20.53
N VAL A 59 -7.44 9.78 20.66
CA VAL A 59 -8.14 9.17 21.82
C VAL A 59 -7.60 9.64 23.18
N PRO A 60 -6.29 9.53 23.49
CA PRO A 60 -5.78 9.99 24.79
C PRO A 60 -5.93 11.50 24.99
N ILE A 61 -5.83 12.31 23.92
CA ILE A 61 -6.03 13.77 23.96
C ILE A 61 -7.49 14.11 24.28
N LEU A 62 -8.44 13.41 23.67
CA LEU A 62 -9.86 13.58 23.92
C LEU A 62 -10.25 13.17 25.35
N HIS A 63 -9.67 12.09 25.87
CA HIS A 63 -9.85 11.73 27.28
C HIS A 63 -9.22 12.77 28.22
N LEU A 64 -8.03 13.28 27.90
CA LEU A 64 -7.40 14.34 28.69
C LEU A 64 -8.27 15.59 28.75
N ARG A 65 -8.75 16.07 27.60
CA ARG A 65 -9.68 17.20 27.51
C ARG A 65 -10.94 16.95 28.35
N ALA A 66 -11.55 15.77 28.25
CA ALA A 66 -12.75 15.43 29.01
C ALA A 66 -12.50 15.43 30.53
N ARG A 67 -11.36 14.89 30.98
CA ARG A 67 -10.96 14.93 32.40
C ARG A 67 -10.74 16.36 32.90
N LEU A 68 -10.11 17.23 32.10
CA LEU A 68 -9.91 18.63 32.46
C LEU A 68 -11.25 19.38 32.57
N GLN A 69 -12.16 19.17 31.62
CA GLN A 69 -13.50 19.77 31.66
C GLN A 69 -14.34 19.27 32.84
N HIS A 70 -14.24 17.98 33.18
CA HIS A 70 -14.91 17.42 34.35
C HIS A 70 -14.38 18.02 35.65
N ARG A 71 -13.05 18.17 35.79
CA ARG A 71 -12.42 18.84 36.94
C ARG A 71 -12.84 20.30 37.07
N ALA A 72 -13.11 20.96 35.95
CA ALA A 72 -13.61 22.34 35.92
C ALA A 72 -15.15 22.45 36.11
N GLY A 73 -15.86 21.36 36.36
CA GLY A 73 -17.32 21.35 36.52
C GLY A 73 -18.13 21.56 35.23
N LEU A 74 -17.47 21.67 34.07
CA LEU A 74 -18.10 21.88 32.77
C LEU A 74 -18.70 20.60 32.16
N ARG A 75 -18.46 19.44 32.79
CA ARG A 75 -18.89 18.14 32.29
C ARG A 75 -19.22 17.19 33.44
N LYS A 76 -20.27 16.37 33.27
CA LYS A 76 -20.73 15.38 34.26
C LYS A 76 -19.89 14.10 34.35
N SER A 77 -19.18 13.73 33.29
CA SER A 77 -18.36 12.51 33.24
C SER A 77 -16.91 12.83 32.82
N PRO A 78 -15.91 12.18 33.41
CA PRO A 78 -14.49 12.33 33.02
C PRO A 78 -14.14 11.60 31.72
N MET A 79 -15.04 10.76 31.20
CA MET A 79 -14.86 9.99 29.97
C MET A 79 -15.39 10.73 28.74
N SER A 80 -14.74 10.53 27.59
CA SER A 80 -15.14 11.13 26.32
C SER A 80 -15.80 10.10 25.43
N GLY A 81 -17.11 10.23 25.19
CA GLY A 81 -17.82 9.34 24.24
C GLY A 81 -17.25 9.40 22.81
N ALA A 82 -16.73 10.55 22.38
CA ALA A 82 -16.02 10.66 21.10
C ALA A 82 -14.71 9.85 21.09
N ALA A 83 -14.00 9.79 22.21
CA ALA A 83 -12.79 8.98 22.32
C ALA A 83 -13.13 7.48 22.25
N GLU A 84 -14.22 7.05 22.89
CA GLU A 84 -14.71 5.67 22.78
C GLU A 84 -15.10 5.31 21.34
N GLY A 85 -15.80 6.22 20.64
CA GLY A 85 -16.14 6.05 19.23
C GLY A 85 -14.90 5.92 18.34
N TYR A 86 -13.90 6.77 18.56
CA TYR A 86 -12.62 6.73 17.83
C TYR A 86 -11.78 5.49 18.15
N ALA A 87 -11.82 5.00 19.39
CA ALA A 87 -11.18 3.74 19.75
C ALA A 87 -11.82 2.55 19.02
N LYS A 88 -13.16 2.50 18.96
CA LYS A 88 -13.89 1.49 18.18
C LYS A 88 -13.57 1.57 16.69
N LEU A 89 -13.55 2.77 16.12
CA LEU A 89 -13.17 2.97 14.71
C LEU A 89 -11.74 2.50 14.44
N SER A 90 -10.78 2.84 15.31
CA SER A 90 -9.39 2.36 15.19
C SER A 90 -9.32 0.83 15.20
N SER A 91 -10.09 0.17 16.07
CA SER A 91 -10.12 -1.29 16.16
C SER A 91 -10.70 -1.91 14.89
N LEU A 92 -11.83 -1.38 14.40
CA LEU A 92 -12.50 -1.89 13.20
C LEU A 92 -11.62 -1.73 11.94
N LEU A 93 -10.92 -0.60 11.81
CA LEU A 93 -9.97 -0.39 10.72
C LEU A 93 -8.80 -1.37 10.81
N GLY A 94 -8.22 -1.55 12.01
CA GLY A 94 -7.13 -2.50 12.20
C GLY A 94 -7.53 -3.94 11.85
N ASP A 95 -8.72 -4.35 12.26
CA ASP A 95 -9.32 -5.64 11.95
C ASP A 95 -9.55 -5.83 10.43
N SER A 96 -10.22 -4.87 9.80
CA SER A 96 -10.50 -4.87 8.36
C SER A 96 -9.23 -4.96 7.52
N ARG A 97 -8.17 -4.25 7.92
CA ARG A 97 -6.88 -4.28 7.23
C ARG A 97 -6.19 -5.64 7.32
N THR A 98 -6.28 -6.31 8.47
CA THR A 98 -5.74 -7.67 8.62
C THR A 98 -6.55 -8.67 7.79
N LEU A 99 -7.88 -8.55 7.75
CA LEU A 99 -8.73 -9.37 6.88
C LEU A 99 -8.36 -9.18 5.40
N TRP A 100 -8.24 -7.95 4.94
CA TRP A 100 -7.87 -7.63 3.55
C TRP A 100 -6.47 -8.12 3.18
N ARG A 101 -5.59 -8.27 4.16
CA ARG A 101 -4.23 -8.79 3.98
C ARG A 101 -4.19 -10.27 3.55
N ILE A 102 -5.34 -10.97 3.53
CA ILE A 102 -5.42 -12.34 2.98
C ILE A 102 -4.91 -12.45 1.54
N TRP A 103 -5.09 -11.38 0.75
CA TRP A 103 -4.60 -11.30 -0.62
C TRP A 103 -3.11 -10.99 -0.74
N GLY A 104 -2.44 -10.68 0.38
CA GLY A 104 -1.03 -10.26 0.42
C GLY A 104 -0.05 -11.35 0.00
N LEU A 105 -0.43 -12.63 0.01
CA LEU A 105 0.44 -13.73 -0.39
C LEU A 105 0.59 -13.82 -1.93
N LEU A 106 -0.46 -13.49 -2.69
CA LEU A 106 -0.45 -13.53 -4.16
C LEU A 106 0.63 -12.62 -4.79
N PRO A 107 0.76 -11.33 -4.42
CA PRO A 107 1.80 -10.48 -4.96
C PRO A 107 3.20 -10.91 -4.53
N ILE A 108 3.36 -11.58 -3.38
CA ILE A 108 4.66 -12.15 -2.97
C ILE A 108 5.07 -13.28 -3.89
N PHE A 109 4.15 -14.19 -4.26
CA PHE A 109 4.43 -15.23 -5.24
C PHE A 109 4.80 -14.63 -6.60
N GLN A 110 4.03 -13.65 -7.06
CA GLN A 110 4.32 -12.95 -8.31
C GLN A 110 5.72 -12.30 -8.28
N TRP A 111 6.07 -11.64 -7.18
CA TRP A 111 7.36 -10.99 -7.01
C TRP A 111 8.52 -11.99 -6.91
N LEU A 112 8.38 -13.08 -6.15
CA LEU A 112 9.40 -14.13 -6.09
C LEU A 112 9.65 -14.77 -7.45
N ILE A 113 8.61 -14.94 -8.27
CA ILE A 113 8.76 -15.42 -9.64
C ILE A 113 9.49 -14.37 -10.51
N SER A 114 9.19 -13.09 -10.34
CA SER A 114 9.76 -12.04 -11.19
C SER A 114 11.26 -11.83 -10.93
N ILE A 115 11.73 -11.93 -9.68
CA ILE A 115 13.16 -11.79 -9.35
C ILE A 115 14.01 -12.97 -9.84
N GLU A 116 13.41 -14.15 -10.06
CA GLU A 116 14.11 -15.31 -10.64
C GLU A 116 14.22 -15.22 -12.16
N ARG A 117 13.29 -14.51 -12.81
CA ARG A 117 13.28 -14.33 -14.26
C ARG A 117 14.01 -13.08 -14.71
N ASN A 118 14.08 -12.07 -13.85
CA ASN A 118 14.75 -10.81 -14.11
C ASN A 118 15.92 -10.66 -13.12
N PRO A 119 17.16 -10.93 -13.54
CA PRO A 119 18.30 -10.93 -12.63
C PRO A 119 18.53 -9.53 -12.05
N GLN A 120 18.72 -9.48 -10.73
CA GLN A 120 19.06 -8.24 -10.04
C GLN A 120 20.46 -7.72 -10.41
N PRO A 121 20.71 -6.40 -10.31
CA PRO A 121 22.01 -5.81 -10.60
C PRO A 121 23.18 -6.44 -9.82
N THR A 122 22.92 -6.96 -8.62
CA THR A 122 23.93 -7.62 -7.78
C THR A 122 23.39 -8.92 -7.20
N ARG A 123 24.29 -9.90 -6.98
CA ARG A 123 23.96 -11.17 -6.31
C ARG A 123 23.50 -10.97 -4.86
N ASN A 124 24.11 -10.01 -4.17
CA ASN A 124 23.75 -9.68 -2.79
C ASN A 124 22.29 -9.22 -2.71
N LEU A 125 21.89 -8.33 -3.63
CA LEU A 125 20.51 -7.84 -3.69
C LEU A 125 19.52 -8.99 -3.95
N LEU A 126 19.83 -9.87 -4.90
CA LEU A 126 19.00 -11.06 -5.15
C LEU A 126 18.86 -11.95 -3.90
N THR A 127 19.95 -12.18 -3.17
CA THR A 127 19.89 -12.96 -1.92
C THR A 127 19.03 -12.28 -0.86
N ILE A 128 19.14 -10.95 -0.71
CA ILE A 128 18.31 -10.19 0.23
C ILE A 128 16.82 -10.31 -0.15
N GLU A 129 16.48 -10.09 -1.41
CA GLU A 129 15.09 -10.18 -1.89
C GLU A 129 14.50 -11.58 -1.74
N ARG A 130 15.28 -12.64 -2.01
CA ARG A 130 14.85 -14.02 -1.74
C ARG A 130 14.53 -14.24 -0.26
N LEU A 131 15.42 -13.79 0.63
CA LEU A 131 15.19 -13.90 2.08
C LEU A 131 13.96 -13.12 2.52
N GLN A 132 13.73 -11.94 1.93
CA GLN A 132 12.52 -11.15 2.16
C GLN A 132 11.26 -11.89 1.71
N GLY A 133 11.27 -12.48 0.52
CA GLY A 133 10.16 -13.27 0.01
C GLY A 133 9.85 -14.48 0.89
N TRP A 134 10.87 -15.24 1.30
CA TRP A 134 10.71 -16.34 2.26
C TRP A 134 10.14 -15.88 3.61
N SER A 135 10.60 -14.72 4.10
CA SER A 135 10.04 -14.13 5.31
C SER A 135 8.55 -13.84 5.15
N MET A 136 8.13 -13.28 4.01
CA MET A 136 6.73 -12.99 3.73
C MET A 136 5.88 -14.26 3.52
N LEU A 137 6.43 -15.29 2.87
CA LEU A 137 5.77 -16.60 2.72
C LEU A 137 5.46 -17.27 4.06
N LEU A 138 6.25 -16.98 5.11
CA LEU A 138 5.98 -17.47 6.47
C LEU A 138 5.09 -16.50 7.26
N TYR A 139 5.27 -15.19 7.09
CA TYR A 139 4.49 -14.15 7.77
C TYR A 139 2.98 -14.27 7.52
N TYR A 140 2.57 -14.28 6.24
CA TYR A 140 1.14 -14.20 5.89
C TYR A 140 0.34 -15.41 6.39
N PRO A 141 0.73 -16.67 6.14
CA PRO A 141 -0.04 -17.82 6.63
C PRO A 141 -0.14 -17.85 8.16
N LEU A 142 0.94 -17.51 8.87
CA LEU A 142 0.91 -17.45 10.34
C LEU A 142 -0.01 -16.35 10.86
N GLU A 143 -0.01 -15.18 10.20
CA GLU A 143 -0.92 -14.09 10.54
C GLU A 143 -2.37 -14.50 10.31
N HIS A 144 -2.68 -15.08 9.16
CA HIS A 144 -4.04 -15.48 8.81
C HIS A 144 -4.55 -16.59 9.72
N LEU A 145 -3.72 -17.58 10.06
CA LEU A 145 -4.09 -18.59 11.04
C LEU A 145 -4.33 -17.97 12.42
N SER A 146 -3.45 -17.08 12.88
CA SER A 146 -3.64 -16.33 14.13
C SER A 146 -4.95 -15.55 14.12
N TYR A 147 -5.26 -14.88 13.01
CA TYR A 147 -6.45 -14.07 12.82
C TYR A 147 -7.73 -14.92 12.85
N LEU A 148 -7.76 -16.02 12.09
CA LEU A 148 -8.93 -16.90 11.99
C LEU A 148 -9.20 -17.66 13.30
N ILE A 149 -8.15 -18.12 13.99
CA ILE A 149 -8.29 -18.74 15.32
C ILE A 149 -8.73 -17.69 16.35
N GLY A 150 -8.16 -16.48 16.31
CA GLY A 150 -8.53 -15.39 17.21
C GLY A 150 -10.00 -14.96 17.08
N HIS A 151 -10.58 -15.09 15.88
CA HIS A 151 -12.00 -14.86 15.62
C HIS A 151 -12.89 -16.08 15.84
N GLY A 152 -12.34 -17.22 16.24
CA GLY A 152 -13.09 -18.46 16.46
C GLY A 152 -13.64 -19.10 15.18
N ILE A 153 -13.13 -18.71 14.01
CA ILE A 153 -13.55 -19.26 12.71
C ILE A 153 -12.95 -20.66 12.52
N ILE A 154 -11.71 -20.86 12.94
CA ILE A 154 -11.02 -22.16 12.90
C ILE A 154 -10.78 -22.62 14.35
N PRO A 155 -11.05 -23.91 14.66
CA PRO A 155 -10.75 -24.45 15.99
C PRO A 155 -9.24 -24.44 16.25
N ALA A 156 -8.86 -24.04 17.48
CA ALA A 156 -7.46 -24.05 17.92
C ALA A 156 -6.84 -25.45 17.98
N SER A 157 -7.66 -26.50 18.09
CA SER A 157 -7.22 -27.89 18.11
C SER A 157 -8.04 -28.68 17.10
N PHE A 158 -7.37 -29.35 16.17
CA PHE A 158 -8.02 -30.27 15.24
C PHE A 158 -7.16 -31.51 15.04
N SER A 159 -7.83 -32.62 14.69
CA SER A 159 -7.15 -33.85 14.31
C SER A 159 -6.56 -33.68 12.92
N LEU A 160 -5.30 -34.07 12.69
CA LEU A 160 -4.69 -33.97 11.36
C LEU A 160 -5.48 -34.75 10.29
N ALA A 161 -6.26 -35.77 10.69
CA ALA A 161 -7.19 -36.47 9.79
C ALA A 161 -8.28 -35.58 9.17
N SER A 162 -8.61 -34.42 9.76
CA SER A 162 -9.63 -33.52 9.21
C SER A 162 -9.15 -32.69 8.02
N LEU A 163 -7.85 -32.69 7.73
CA LEU A 163 -7.29 -31.99 6.57
C LEU A 163 -7.43 -32.87 5.31
N PRO A 164 -8.03 -32.38 4.21
CA PRO A 164 -8.31 -33.18 3.02
C PRO A 164 -7.06 -33.89 2.46
N LEU A 165 -5.94 -33.17 2.41
CA LEU A 165 -4.69 -33.67 1.84
C LEU A 165 -4.01 -34.71 2.76
N VAL A 166 -4.13 -34.56 4.08
CA VAL A 166 -3.59 -35.51 5.06
C VAL A 166 -4.46 -36.76 5.12
N SER A 167 -5.78 -36.61 5.03
CA SER A 167 -6.70 -37.75 4.98
C SER A 167 -6.40 -38.67 3.78
N LEU A 168 -6.06 -38.08 2.63
CA LEU A 168 -5.77 -38.82 1.40
C LEU A 168 -4.38 -39.45 1.38
N LEU A 169 -3.34 -38.72 1.81
CA LEU A 169 -1.94 -39.10 1.53
C LEU A 169 -1.15 -39.56 2.76
N ALA A 170 -1.63 -39.33 3.98
CA ALA A 170 -0.82 -39.59 5.17
C ALA A 170 -1.00 -41.01 5.74
N PRO A 171 0.07 -41.60 6.31
CA PRO A 171 0.01 -42.86 7.03
C PRO A 171 -0.87 -42.75 8.28
N SER A 172 -1.40 -43.89 8.74
CA SER A 172 -2.31 -43.98 9.89
C SER A 172 -1.76 -43.36 11.18
N SER A 173 -0.43 -43.33 11.38
CA SER A 173 0.19 -42.70 12.56
C SER A 173 0.12 -41.17 12.57
N LEU A 174 0.06 -40.53 11.39
CA LEU A 174 -0.08 -39.07 11.28
C LEU A 174 -1.55 -38.65 11.43
N LYS A 175 -2.49 -39.50 11.04
CA LYS A 175 -3.94 -39.24 11.14
C LYS A 175 -4.45 -39.18 12.58
N SER A 176 -3.84 -39.91 13.51
CA SER A 176 -4.23 -39.92 14.93
C SER A 176 -3.68 -38.73 15.72
N ARG A 177 -2.77 -37.93 15.13
CA ARG A 177 -2.12 -36.84 15.84
C ARG A 177 -3.01 -35.60 15.86
N THR A 178 -3.22 -35.07 17.05
CA THR A 178 -3.90 -33.79 17.26
C THR A 178 -2.87 -32.66 17.24
N LEU A 179 -3.18 -31.59 16.53
CA LEU A 179 -2.35 -30.39 16.47
C LEU A 179 -3.07 -29.28 17.25
N SER A 180 -2.43 -28.77 18.30
CA SER A 180 -2.90 -27.58 19.01
C SER A 180 -2.14 -26.35 18.53
N LEU A 181 -2.89 -25.40 17.99
CA LEU A 181 -2.42 -24.12 17.49
C LEU A 181 -2.80 -23.04 18.49
N ASN A 182 -1.81 -22.24 18.91
CA ASN A 182 -2.06 -21.10 19.79
C ASN A 182 -2.00 -19.81 18.96
N ALA A 183 -3.13 -19.10 18.88
CA ALA A 183 -3.24 -17.87 18.11
C ALA A 183 -2.16 -16.84 18.49
N ASN A 184 -1.95 -16.59 19.79
CA ASN A 184 -0.95 -15.63 20.25
C ASN A 184 0.47 -16.00 19.81
N LYS A 185 0.86 -17.27 19.92
CA LYS A 185 2.18 -17.74 19.46
C LYS A 185 2.34 -17.60 17.94
N LEU A 186 1.29 -17.92 17.17
CA LEU A 186 1.28 -17.75 15.72
C LEU A 186 1.43 -16.27 15.33
N GLY A 187 0.69 -15.38 15.99
CA GLY A 187 0.79 -13.94 15.79
C GLY A 187 2.18 -13.38 16.11
N ILE A 188 2.81 -13.83 17.20
CA ILE A 188 4.18 -13.43 17.56
C ILE A 188 5.19 -13.91 16.52
N TRP A 189 5.12 -15.17 16.08
CA TRP A 189 6.02 -15.69 15.05
C TRP A 189 5.83 -15.00 13.71
N SER A 190 4.59 -14.72 13.33
CA SER A 190 4.27 -13.87 12.19
C SER A 190 4.99 -12.51 12.32
N CYS A 191 4.82 -11.80 13.44
CA CYS A 191 5.51 -10.53 13.67
C CYS A 191 7.04 -10.62 13.65
N ARG A 192 7.64 -11.77 14.02
CA ARG A 192 9.08 -12.02 13.90
C ARG A 192 9.53 -12.10 12.43
N PHE A 193 8.77 -12.77 11.57
CA PHE A 193 9.04 -12.77 10.14
C PHE A 193 8.82 -11.39 9.51
N TRP A 194 7.86 -10.63 10.02
CA TRP A 194 7.73 -9.23 9.60
C TRP A 194 8.94 -8.39 10.04
N ALA A 195 9.42 -8.55 11.28
CA ALA A 195 10.63 -7.88 11.76
C ALA A 195 11.87 -8.27 10.94
N LEU A 196 12.02 -9.54 10.59
CA LEU A 196 13.09 -10.01 9.70
C LEU A 196 13.01 -9.33 8.32
N TYR A 197 11.81 -9.22 7.75
CA TYR A 197 11.63 -8.52 6.48
C TYR A 197 12.04 -7.04 6.57
N VAL A 198 11.65 -6.33 7.63
CA VAL A 198 12.02 -4.92 7.83
C VAL A 198 13.53 -4.76 8.01
N LEU A 199 14.18 -5.67 8.74
CA LEU A 199 15.64 -5.69 8.86
C LEU A 199 16.30 -5.86 7.48
N LEU A 200 15.84 -6.83 6.70
CA LEU A 200 16.32 -7.08 5.34
C LEU A 200 16.03 -5.89 4.42
N GLN A 201 14.92 -5.17 4.62
CA GLN A 201 14.59 -3.97 3.85
C GLN A 201 15.59 -2.85 4.08
N PHE A 202 16.15 -2.69 5.29
CA PHE A 202 17.26 -1.75 5.49
C PHE A 202 18.54 -2.17 4.75
N LEU A 203 18.81 -3.47 4.65
CA LEU A 203 19.94 -3.98 3.86
C LEU A 203 19.72 -3.76 2.36
N HIS A 204 18.51 -4.03 1.87
CA HIS A 204 18.08 -3.72 0.50
C HIS A 204 18.27 -2.22 0.21
N LEU A 205 17.74 -1.34 1.06
CA LEU A 205 17.85 0.11 0.88
C LEU A 205 19.30 0.61 0.89
N ARG A 206 20.21 -0.08 1.58
CA ARG A 206 21.65 0.21 1.52
C ARG A 206 22.24 -0.11 0.15
N GLU A 207 21.87 -1.25 -0.44
CA GLU A 207 22.31 -1.62 -1.79
C GLU A 207 21.72 -0.66 -2.84
N ASP A 208 20.43 -0.36 -2.76
CA ASP A 208 19.75 0.61 -3.62
C ASP A 208 20.40 2.00 -3.58
N LYS A 209 20.75 2.47 -2.37
CA LYS A 209 21.46 3.74 -2.22
C LYS A 209 22.79 3.73 -2.95
N GLN A 210 23.55 2.63 -2.88
CA GLN A 210 24.83 2.50 -3.58
C GLN A 210 24.63 2.54 -5.09
N LEU A 211 23.65 1.80 -5.61
CA LEU A 211 23.31 1.79 -7.04
C LEU A 211 22.85 3.18 -7.53
N LEU A 212 22.04 3.89 -6.74
CA LEU A 212 21.60 5.26 -7.07
C LEU A 212 22.77 6.25 -7.10
N ILE A 213 23.70 6.16 -6.14
CA ILE A 213 24.91 6.99 -6.12
C ILE A 213 25.80 6.70 -7.35
N GLN A 214 25.98 5.42 -7.70
CA GLN A 214 26.74 5.02 -8.88
C GLN A 214 26.09 5.55 -10.16
N LYS A 215 24.77 5.40 -10.32
CA LYS A 215 24.03 5.94 -11.46
C LYS A 215 24.17 7.47 -11.56
N HIS A 216 24.04 8.19 -10.45
CA HIS A 216 24.23 9.65 -10.42
C HIS A 216 25.64 10.07 -10.86
N ARG A 217 26.67 9.36 -10.38
CA ARG A 217 28.07 9.61 -10.75
C ARG A 217 28.34 9.33 -12.23
N ASN A 218 27.79 8.25 -12.76
CA ASN A 218 27.94 7.88 -14.17
C ASN A 218 27.26 8.90 -15.09
N LEU A 219 26.05 9.36 -14.73
CA LEU A 219 25.34 10.38 -15.49
C LEU A 219 26.07 11.73 -15.48
N LYS A 220 26.67 12.13 -14.35
CA LYS A 220 27.50 13.34 -14.29
C LYS A 220 28.75 13.28 -15.19
N LYS A 221 29.31 12.09 -15.41
CA LYS A 221 30.48 11.89 -16.28
C LYS A 221 30.09 11.77 -17.76
N GLY A 222 28.87 11.30 -18.07
CA GLY A 222 28.47 10.84 -19.41
C GLY A 222 27.83 11.88 -20.34
N LYS A 223 27.26 12.98 -19.83
CA LYS A 223 26.74 14.17 -20.54
C LYS A 223 26.01 15.03 -19.50
N ALA A 224 25.76 16.31 -19.78
CA ALA A 224 24.87 17.10 -18.93
C ALA A 224 23.48 16.44 -18.89
N LEU A 225 22.98 16.08 -17.70
CA LEU A 225 21.69 15.37 -17.56
C LEU A 225 20.57 16.16 -18.23
N GLY A 226 19.82 15.49 -19.10
CA GLY A 226 18.60 16.05 -19.67
C GLY A 226 17.55 16.35 -18.59
N PRO A 227 16.58 17.25 -18.85
CA PRO A 227 15.51 17.55 -17.88
C PRO A 227 14.76 16.31 -17.39
N ASN A 228 14.47 15.36 -18.30
CA ASN A 228 13.77 14.11 -17.98
C ASN A 228 14.60 13.18 -17.09
N GLU A 229 15.90 13.06 -17.32
CA GLU A 229 16.79 12.21 -16.52
C GLU A 229 16.97 12.78 -15.11
N LYS A 230 17.09 14.12 -14.99
CA LYS A 230 17.12 14.80 -13.68
C LYS A 230 15.83 14.55 -12.91
N TRP A 231 14.69 14.67 -13.58
CA TRP A 231 13.38 14.38 -13.00
C TRP A 231 13.27 12.93 -12.53
N GLU A 232 13.65 11.97 -13.38
CA GLU A 232 13.60 10.55 -13.03
C GLU A 232 14.51 10.22 -11.84
N LEU A 233 15.72 10.79 -11.81
CA LEU A 233 16.65 10.58 -10.71
C LEU A 233 16.12 11.17 -9.40
N GLY A 234 15.55 12.38 -9.44
CA GLY A 234 14.89 13.00 -8.29
C GLY A 234 13.72 12.16 -7.77
N ARG A 235 12.90 11.61 -8.68
CA ARG A 235 11.81 10.70 -8.35
C ARG A 235 12.31 9.42 -7.67
N ARG A 236 13.39 8.81 -8.16
CA ARG A 236 14.00 7.61 -7.54
C ARG A 236 14.54 7.91 -6.14
N TRP A 237 15.14 9.09 -5.93
CA TRP A 237 15.63 9.49 -4.61
C TRP A 237 14.49 9.75 -3.62
N ASP A 238 13.40 10.38 -4.07
CA ASP A 238 12.21 10.59 -3.25
C ASP A 238 11.50 9.27 -2.91
N ALA A 239 11.46 8.30 -3.84
CA ALA A 239 10.97 6.96 -3.57
C ALA A 239 11.84 6.25 -2.51
N TRP A 240 13.17 6.28 -2.68
CA TRP A 240 14.10 5.73 -1.71
C TRP A 240 13.93 6.35 -0.31
N TRP A 241 13.80 7.68 -0.21
CA TRP A 241 13.56 8.34 1.08
C TRP A 241 12.21 7.97 1.69
N SER A 242 11.18 7.78 0.85
CA SER A 242 9.86 7.30 1.32
C SER A 242 9.98 5.95 1.99
N GLU A 243 10.64 4.99 1.32
CA GLU A 243 10.84 3.65 1.85
C GLU A 243 11.65 3.64 3.15
N VAL A 244 12.67 4.49 3.26
CA VAL A 244 13.41 4.68 4.52
C VAL A 244 12.48 5.14 5.65
N VAL A 245 11.68 6.20 5.43
CA VAL A 245 10.80 6.74 6.47
C VAL A 245 9.70 5.74 6.86
N VAL A 246 9.14 5.02 5.88
CA VAL A 246 8.15 3.97 6.13
C VAL A 246 8.74 2.88 7.04
N ASN A 247 9.94 2.38 6.72
CA ASN A 247 10.57 1.32 7.50
C ASN A 247 11.11 1.80 8.85
N VAL A 248 11.49 3.08 9.00
CA VAL A 248 11.77 3.68 10.31
C VAL A 248 10.52 3.71 11.19
N GLY A 249 9.34 3.96 10.61
CA GLY A 249 8.07 3.84 11.31
C GLY A 249 7.73 2.40 11.69
N TYR A 250 7.97 1.43 10.80
CA TYR A 250 7.65 0.02 11.08
C TYR A 250 8.64 -0.67 12.02
N ALA A 251 9.93 -0.37 11.96
CA ALA A 251 10.96 -1.08 12.72
C ALA A 251 10.67 -1.24 14.22
N PRO A 252 10.32 -0.19 14.97
CA PRO A 252 10.05 -0.36 16.39
C PRO A 252 8.68 -1.05 16.64
N LEU A 253 7.72 -0.95 15.71
CA LEU A 253 6.45 -1.67 15.78
C LEU A 253 6.65 -3.18 15.59
N THR A 254 7.45 -3.59 14.61
CA THR A 254 7.72 -5.02 14.35
C THR A 254 8.48 -5.65 15.50
N VAL A 255 9.38 -4.90 16.15
CA VAL A 255 10.05 -5.36 17.37
C VAL A 255 9.04 -5.44 18.53
N HIS A 256 8.17 -4.45 18.68
CA HIS A 256 7.16 -4.45 19.74
C HIS A 256 6.22 -5.66 19.66
N TRP A 257 5.71 -5.99 18.46
CA TRP A 257 4.77 -7.10 18.30
C TRP A 257 5.42 -8.49 18.17
N SER A 258 6.74 -8.55 18.00
CA SER A 258 7.49 -9.83 17.95
C SER A 258 7.90 -10.38 19.32
N LEU A 259 7.60 -9.64 20.40
CA LEU A 259 7.88 -9.99 21.79
C LEU A 259 6.58 -10.16 22.58
N GLU A 260 6.53 -11.11 23.50
CA GLU A 260 5.33 -11.41 24.31
C GLU A 260 4.85 -10.21 25.14
N GLN A 261 5.78 -9.44 25.70
CA GLN A 261 5.48 -8.24 26.48
C GLN A 261 5.63 -6.94 25.67
N GLY A 262 6.23 -7.03 24.49
CA GLY A 262 6.62 -5.86 23.68
C GLY A 262 7.64 -4.94 24.35
N ILE A 263 8.07 -3.91 23.60
CA ILE A 263 9.01 -2.88 24.10
C ILE A 263 8.32 -1.61 24.62
N PHE A 264 7.08 -1.34 24.20
CA PHE A 264 6.34 -0.15 24.60
C PHE A 264 5.46 -0.42 25.80
N LYS A 265 5.64 0.38 26.86
CA LYS A 265 4.72 0.40 28.01
C LYS A 265 3.48 1.27 27.78
N ASN A 266 3.53 2.14 26.76
CA ASN A 266 2.46 3.08 26.44
C ASN A 266 2.14 3.01 24.94
N ASP A 267 0.87 2.75 24.64
CA ASP A 267 0.30 2.63 23.30
C ASP A 267 0.45 3.89 22.43
N VAL A 268 0.74 5.05 23.03
CA VAL A 268 1.04 6.28 22.28
C VAL A 268 2.19 6.06 21.30
N TRP A 269 3.21 5.28 21.66
CA TRP A 269 4.33 4.99 20.76
C TRP A 269 3.90 4.17 19.55
N VAL A 270 2.99 3.22 19.73
CA VAL A 270 2.37 2.48 18.63
C VAL A 270 1.64 3.44 17.68
N GLY A 271 0.92 4.42 18.25
CA GLY A 271 0.26 5.48 17.48
C GLY A 271 1.25 6.35 16.70
N ILE A 272 2.34 6.80 17.33
CA ILE A 272 3.34 7.69 16.71
C ILE A 272 4.03 7.00 15.54
N PHE A 273 4.63 5.84 15.79
CA PHE A 273 5.38 5.11 14.76
C PHE A 273 4.45 4.60 13.66
N GLY A 274 3.23 4.19 14.01
CA GLY A 274 2.20 3.81 13.05
C GLY A 274 1.79 4.98 12.16
N LEU A 275 1.62 6.18 12.73
CA LEU A 275 1.29 7.38 11.96
C LEU A 275 2.43 7.81 11.03
N VAL A 276 3.69 7.72 11.47
CA VAL A 276 4.85 8.00 10.62
C VAL A 276 4.85 7.09 9.39
N ALA A 277 4.69 5.77 9.58
CA ALA A 277 4.59 4.82 8.49
C ALA A 277 3.36 5.10 7.59
N ALA A 278 2.22 5.46 8.19
CA ALA A 278 0.99 5.77 7.48
C ALA A 278 1.12 6.97 6.55
N VAL A 279 1.62 8.09 7.08
CA VAL A 279 1.79 9.34 6.33
C VAL A 279 2.79 9.15 5.20
N ALA A 280 3.93 8.52 5.48
CA ALA A 280 4.96 8.27 4.47
C ALA A 280 4.45 7.33 3.36
N SER A 281 3.78 6.23 3.72
CA SER A 281 3.21 5.28 2.75
C SER A 281 2.12 5.92 1.90
N PHE A 282 1.23 6.71 2.51
CA PHE A 282 0.16 7.41 1.80
C PHE A 282 0.73 8.43 0.81
N ARG A 283 1.72 9.23 1.24
CA ARG A 283 2.42 10.19 0.38
C ARG A 283 3.12 9.49 -0.78
N ALA A 284 3.80 8.36 -0.52
CA ALA A 284 4.47 7.58 -1.55
C ALA A 284 3.47 7.05 -2.59
N GLY A 285 2.35 6.47 -2.14
CA GLY A 285 1.29 5.97 -3.02
C GLY A 285 0.61 7.08 -3.83
N TRP A 286 0.39 8.24 -3.21
CA TRP A 286 -0.12 9.43 -3.90
C TRP A 286 0.82 9.83 -5.05
N LYS A 287 2.12 9.96 -4.78
CA LYS A 287 3.10 10.31 -5.82
C LYS A 287 3.25 9.24 -6.90
N ALA A 288 3.20 7.96 -6.53
CA ALA A 288 3.33 6.85 -7.47
C ALA A 288 2.16 6.76 -8.47
N THR A 289 0.99 7.29 -8.10
CA THR A 289 -0.22 7.31 -8.94
C THR A 289 -0.44 8.64 -9.66
N ALA A 290 0.45 9.61 -9.49
CA ALA A 290 0.41 10.88 -10.21
C ALA A 290 0.76 10.65 -11.70
N LEU A 291 0.08 11.39 -12.59
CA LEU A 291 0.39 11.32 -14.02
C LEU A 291 1.76 11.98 -14.29
N PRO A 292 2.52 11.50 -15.29
CA PRO A 292 3.74 12.18 -15.72
C PRO A 292 3.44 13.63 -16.14
N PRO A 293 4.37 14.57 -15.92
CA PRO A 293 4.22 15.92 -16.45
C PRO A 293 4.09 15.85 -17.98
N ALA A 294 3.18 16.65 -18.54
CA ALA A 294 2.98 16.71 -19.99
C ALA A 294 4.31 17.06 -20.69
N PRO A 295 4.63 16.42 -21.83
CA PRO A 295 5.83 16.76 -22.57
C PRO A 295 5.82 18.24 -22.94
N SER A 296 6.97 18.92 -22.76
CA SER A 296 7.13 20.33 -23.14
C SER A 296 6.68 20.54 -24.58
N ALA A 297 5.85 21.55 -24.82
CA ALA A 297 5.15 21.86 -26.08
C ALA A 297 6.03 22.10 -27.33
N SER A 298 7.35 21.88 -27.24
CA SER A 298 8.32 22.09 -28.32
C SER A 298 8.54 20.87 -29.24
N ALA A 299 7.74 19.80 -29.13
CA ALA A 299 7.96 18.59 -29.92
C ALA A 299 6.68 17.92 -30.47
N VAL A 300 5.69 18.68 -30.94
CA VAL A 300 4.59 18.11 -31.73
C VAL A 300 4.37 18.94 -33.00
N PRO A 301 4.59 18.38 -34.21
CA PRO A 301 4.15 19.01 -35.44
C PRO A 301 2.62 19.00 -35.49
N SER A 302 2.05 20.13 -35.86
CA SER A 302 0.61 20.35 -36.00
C SER A 302 0.00 19.39 -37.02
N SER A 303 -0.85 18.46 -36.58
CA SER A 303 -1.85 17.85 -37.44
C SER A 303 -3.21 17.85 -36.75
N SER A 304 -4.10 18.67 -37.30
CA SER A 304 -5.52 18.74 -37.02
C SER A 304 -6.24 17.43 -37.36
N ALA A 305 -7.02 16.89 -36.44
CA ALA A 305 -8.36 16.33 -36.70
C ALA A 305 -8.99 15.91 -35.37
N ALA A 306 -10.07 16.60 -35.01
CA ALA A 306 -10.97 16.19 -33.95
C ALA A 306 -11.76 14.95 -34.41
N SER A 307 -11.78 13.90 -33.59
CA SER A 307 -12.93 13.01 -33.50
C SER A 307 -13.15 12.59 -32.05
N SER A 308 -14.35 12.89 -31.59
CA SER A 308 -14.91 12.50 -30.31
C SER A 308 -15.09 10.98 -30.25
N ASN A 309 -14.43 10.31 -29.31
CA ASN A 309 -14.89 9.06 -28.71
C ASN A 309 -14.21 8.89 -27.36
N ALA A 310 -14.98 9.03 -26.28
CA ALA A 310 -14.53 8.80 -24.91
C ALA A 310 -14.30 7.29 -24.69
N PRO A 311 -13.12 6.83 -24.22
CA PRO A 311 -12.94 5.44 -23.85
C PRO A 311 -13.36 5.20 -22.40
N SER A 312 -14.19 4.17 -22.24
CA SER A 312 -14.55 3.46 -21.03
C SER A 312 -13.37 3.22 -20.07
N TYR A 313 -13.66 3.30 -18.77
CA TYR A 313 -12.77 3.10 -17.62
C TYR A 313 -12.01 1.75 -17.58
N ALA A 314 -12.19 0.86 -18.56
CA ALA A 314 -11.43 -0.38 -18.70
C ALA A 314 -10.05 -0.21 -19.37
N ALA A 315 -9.77 0.90 -20.07
CA ALA A 315 -8.52 1.08 -20.83
C ALA A 315 -7.32 1.63 -20.03
N ALA A 316 -7.54 2.14 -18.81
CA ALA A 316 -6.46 2.67 -17.97
C ALA A 316 -5.69 1.60 -17.20
N ALA A 317 -6.32 0.44 -16.93
CA ALA A 317 -5.66 -0.71 -16.32
C ALA A 317 -4.76 -1.46 -17.32
N ALA A 318 -5.10 -1.43 -18.62
CA ALA A 318 -4.28 -2.00 -19.69
C ALA A 318 -3.00 -1.19 -19.94
N ARG A 319 -3.05 0.15 -19.87
CA ARG A 319 -1.88 1.01 -20.10
C ARG A 319 -0.77 0.93 -19.05
N ALA A 320 -1.06 0.42 -17.85
CA ALA A 320 -0.03 0.13 -16.84
C ALA A 320 0.70 -1.20 -17.12
N VAL A 321 0.12 -2.05 -17.99
CA VAL A 321 0.70 -3.31 -18.48
C VAL A 321 1.39 -3.10 -19.83
N ASP A 322 0.86 -2.23 -20.70
CA ASP A 322 1.42 -1.94 -22.03
C ASP A 322 2.79 -1.20 -21.99
N GLY A 323 3.10 -0.51 -20.88
CA GLY A 323 4.40 0.16 -20.69
C GLY A 323 5.60 -0.80 -20.54
N GLU A 324 5.33 -2.08 -20.32
CA GLU A 324 6.33 -3.17 -20.30
C GLU A 324 6.52 -3.78 -21.72
N GLU A 325 5.47 -3.80 -22.55
CA GLU A 325 5.47 -4.43 -23.89
C GLU A 325 6.27 -3.63 -24.95
N ASP A 326 6.28 -2.29 -24.87
CA ASP A 326 7.06 -1.44 -25.79
C ASP A 326 8.59 -1.56 -25.59
N LYS A 327 9.02 -2.02 -24.41
CA LYS A 327 10.44 -2.34 -24.16
C LYS A 327 10.85 -3.68 -24.76
N GLU A 328 9.90 -4.60 -24.96
CA GLU A 328 10.16 -5.94 -25.51
C GLU A 328 10.20 -5.93 -27.04
N LYS A 329 9.36 -5.11 -27.70
CA LYS A 329 9.40 -4.91 -29.17
C LYS A 329 10.67 -4.19 -29.63
N THR A 330 11.14 -3.19 -28.88
CA THR A 330 12.39 -2.47 -29.21
C THR A 330 13.64 -3.34 -28.99
N ALA A 331 13.53 -4.40 -28.17
CA ALA A 331 14.58 -5.38 -27.97
C ALA A 331 14.60 -6.46 -29.06
N GLN A 332 13.43 -6.91 -29.55
CA GLN A 332 13.35 -7.89 -30.65
C GLN A 332 13.76 -7.31 -32.02
N GLU A 333 13.48 -6.04 -32.29
CA GLU A 333 13.86 -5.40 -33.57
C GLU A 333 15.39 -5.17 -33.70
N LYS A 334 16.12 -5.19 -32.58
CA LYS A 334 17.60 -5.12 -32.57
C LYS A 334 18.30 -6.47 -32.69
N VAL A 335 17.59 -7.58 -32.54
CA VAL A 335 18.17 -8.94 -32.64
C VAL A 335 18.03 -9.50 -34.08
N GLY A 336 17.13 -8.96 -34.90
CA GLY A 336 16.93 -9.40 -36.30
C GLY A 336 17.97 -8.93 -37.33
N ALA A 337 19.00 -8.18 -36.93
CA ALA A 337 19.96 -7.56 -37.86
C ALA A 337 21.36 -8.23 -37.91
N TYR A 338 21.57 -9.34 -37.19
CA TYR A 338 22.83 -10.10 -37.20
C TYR A 338 22.55 -11.61 -37.15
N ASP A 339 22.33 -12.24 -38.31
CA ASP A 339 23.15 -13.33 -38.87
C ASP A 339 22.41 -14.04 -40.00
N VAL A 340 22.77 -13.66 -41.22
CA VAL A 340 22.79 -14.54 -42.39
C VAL A 340 24.27 -14.73 -42.67
N SER A 341 24.80 -15.92 -42.38
CA SER A 341 25.94 -16.57 -43.06
C SER A 341 26.64 -17.56 -42.13
N ALA A 342 26.55 -18.84 -42.52
CA ALA A 342 27.43 -19.99 -42.27
C ALA A 342 26.72 -21.16 -41.60
#